data_AF-A0A3A9UEN7-F1
#
_entry.id   AF-A0A3A9UEN7-F1
#
_cell.length_a   1.000
_cell.length_b   1.000
_cell.length_c   1.000
_cell.angle_alpha   90.00
_cell.angle_beta   90.00
_cell.angle_gamma   90.00
#
_symmetry.space_group_name_H-M   'P 1'
#
loop_
_entity.id
_entity.type
_entity.pdbx_description
1 polymer ?
#
loop_
_entity_poly.entity_id
_entity_poly.type
_entity_poly.pdbx_seq_one_letter_code
_entity_poly.pdbx_strand_id
1 'polypeptide(L)'
;MKKNTLLLRLAVLFGFLSHKSFSQQSYATIEKNVNKRASSLHHDLNKTGDTLLLKSDKKINYVYSINKDSKREVYNFINGNCHEIPLTHLTEGKHTFVVGQSSLKIVFVVRINKNTEISSTLTASKNQ
;
A
#
# COMPACT_ATOMS: atom_id res chain seq x y z
N MET A 1 51.73 23.92 -0.73
CA MET A 1 50.78 23.06 -1.47
C MET A 1 49.56 22.57 -0.65
N LYS A 2 49.19 23.20 0.48
CA LYS A 2 48.07 22.75 1.35
C LYS A 2 46.72 23.48 1.11
N LYS A 3 46.71 24.60 0.37
CA LYS A 3 45.49 25.40 0.11
C LYS A 3 44.59 24.78 -0.96
N ASN A 4 45.18 24.14 -1.97
CA ASN A 4 44.44 23.52 -3.08
C ASN A 4 43.73 22.21 -2.65
N THR A 5 44.24 21.52 -1.64
CA THR A 5 43.60 20.32 -1.08
C THR A 5 42.37 20.63 -0.23
N LEU A 6 42.29 21.82 0.39
CA LEU A 6 41.11 22.27 1.14
C LEU A 6 39.93 22.58 0.20
N LEU A 7 40.21 23.28 -0.91
CA LEU A 7 39.23 23.57 -1.95
C LEU A 7 38.69 22.30 -2.62
N LEU A 8 39.57 21.31 -2.84
CA LEU A 8 39.17 20.01 -3.39
C LEU A 8 38.23 19.25 -2.46
N ARG A 9 38.49 19.28 -1.14
CA ARG A 9 37.61 18.66 -0.13
C ARG A 9 36.25 19.36 -0.03
N LEU A 10 36.22 20.68 -0.19
CA LEU A 10 34.98 21.46 -0.16
C LEU A 10 34.11 21.20 -1.41
N ALA A 11 34.74 21.01 -2.58
CA ALA A 11 34.04 20.65 -3.81
C ALA A 11 33.40 19.26 -3.77
N VAL A 12 34.03 18.27 -3.12
CA VAL A 12 33.48 16.91 -2.94
C VAL A 12 32.24 16.92 -2.03
N LEU A 13 32.17 17.83 -1.05
CA LEU A 13 31.05 17.92 -0.11
C LEU A 13 29.75 18.46 -0.77
N PHE A 14 29.87 19.33 -1.77
CA PHE A 14 28.72 19.92 -2.47
C PHE A 14 28.11 19.03 -3.56
N GLY A 15 28.82 18.00 -4.04
CA GLY A 15 28.34 17.11 -5.10
C GLY A 15 27.22 16.14 -4.68
N PHE A 16 27.02 15.90 -3.38
CA PHE A 16 26.06 14.92 -2.85
C PHE A 16 24.63 15.45 -2.66
N LEU A 17 24.34 16.73 -2.95
CA LEU A 17 23.04 17.35 -2.62
C LEU A 17 21.92 17.14 -3.67
N SER A 18 22.17 16.43 -4.78
CA SER A 18 21.23 16.38 -5.91
C SER A 18 20.63 15.00 -6.19
N HIS A 19 20.27 14.25 -5.14
CA HIS A 19 19.46 13.03 -5.32
C HIS A 19 17.97 13.40 -5.39
N LYS A 20 17.40 13.42 -6.61
CA LYS A 20 15.95 13.44 -6.81
C LYS A 20 15.41 12.04 -6.51
N SER A 21 14.70 11.87 -5.39
CA SER A 21 14.03 10.61 -5.08
C SER A 21 12.78 10.47 -5.96
N PHE A 22 12.83 9.60 -6.97
CA PHE A 22 11.65 9.12 -7.68
C PHE A 22 11.01 8.01 -6.83
N SER A 23 9.87 8.29 -6.21
CA SER A 23 9.06 7.23 -5.56
C SER A 23 8.28 6.51 -6.65
N GLN A 24 8.41 5.18 -6.72
CA GLN A 24 7.54 4.37 -7.58
C GLN A 24 6.10 4.52 -7.10
N GLN A 25 5.18 4.80 -8.02
CA GLN A 25 3.76 4.89 -7.69
C GLN A 25 3.29 3.53 -7.19
N SER A 26 2.83 3.46 -5.94
CA SER A 26 2.33 2.22 -5.35
C SER A 26 1.00 1.81 -5.97
N TYR A 27 0.79 0.50 -6.18
CA TYR A 27 -0.45 -0.05 -6.76
C TYR A 27 -1.70 0.41 -6.00
N ALA A 28 -1.58 0.55 -4.68
CA ALA A 28 -2.63 1.12 -3.85
C ALA A 28 -2.06 2.07 -2.80
N THR A 29 -2.93 2.90 -2.24
CA THR A 29 -2.63 3.73 -1.07
C THR A 29 -3.65 3.45 0.03
N ILE A 30 -3.27 3.69 1.29
CA ILE A 30 -4.09 3.35 2.45
C ILE A 30 -4.27 4.57 3.37
N GLU A 31 -5.52 4.88 3.68
CA GLU A 31 -5.88 5.87 4.69
C GLU A 31 -6.13 5.12 6.01
N LYS A 32 -5.17 5.19 6.92
CA LYS A 32 -5.19 4.39 8.15
C LYS A 32 -6.35 4.79 9.08
N ASN A 33 -6.97 3.81 9.73
CA ASN A 33 -7.83 4.09 10.87
C ASN A 33 -7.01 4.69 12.03
N VAL A 34 -7.41 5.85 12.54
CA VAL A 34 -6.73 6.59 13.63
C VAL A 34 -7.39 6.40 15.00
N ASN A 35 -8.47 5.62 15.09
CA ASN A 35 -9.18 5.39 16.34
C ASN A 35 -8.34 4.52 17.27
N LYS A 36 -7.95 5.06 18.43
CA LYS A 36 -7.16 4.35 19.44
C LYS A 36 -7.83 3.06 19.95
N ARG A 37 -9.17 2.97 19.91
CA ARG A 37 -9.90 1.74 20.29
C ARG A 37 -9.74 0.60 19.27
N ALA A 38 -9.30 0.92 18.05
CA ALA A 38 -9.04 -0.01 16.96
C ALA A 38 -7.54 -0.36 16.81
N SER A 39 -6.69 0.05 17.76
CA SER A 39 -5.23 -0.09 17.66
C SER A 39 -4.73 -1.53 17.56
N SER A 40 -5.57 -2.50 17.94
CA SER A 40 -5.27 -3.93 17.86
C SER A 40 -5.33 -4.50 16.44
N LEU A 41 -5.79 -3.73 15.44
CA LEU A 41 -5.77 -4.11 14.03
C LEU A 41 -4.66 -3.34 13.30
N HIS A 42 -3.74 -4.08 12.70
CA HIS A 42 -2.74 -3.60 11.78
C HIS A 42 -3.18 -3.91 10.35
N HIS A 43 -3.24 -2.89 9.49
CA HIS A 43 -3.71 -2.97 8.11
C HIS A 43 -2.70 -2.28 7.20
N ASP A 44 -1.68 -3.00 6.73
CA ASP A 44 -0.58 -2.47 5.93
C ASP A 44 -0.68 -2.93 4.47
N LEU A 45 -0.01 -2.23 3.57
CA LEU A 45 0.22 -2.73 2.23
C LEU A 45 1.58 -3.43 2.18
N ASN A 46 1.71 -4.46 1.35
CA ASN A 46 3.02 -5.02 1.03
C ASN A 46 3.89 -4.01 0.24
N LYS A 47 5.14 -4.37 -0.04
CA LYS A 47 6.12 -3.46 -0.67
C LYS A 47 5.67 -2.91 -2.04
N THR A 48 4.98 -3.72 -2.84
CA THR A 48 4.48 -3.33 -4.17
C THR A 48 3.14 -2.59 -4.10
N GLY A 49 2.42 -2.69 -2.97
CA GLY A 49 1.11 -2.10 -2.77
C GLY A 49 -0.04 -2.93 -3.31
N ASP A 50 0.23 -4.11 -3.87
CA ASP A 50 -0.77 -4.97 -4.55
C ASP A 50 -1.49 -5.92 -3.59
N THR A 51 -1.08 -5.97 -2.32
CA THR A 51 -1.66 -6.86 -1.31
C THR A 51 -1.85 -6.10 0.00
N LEU A 52 -3.07 -6.20 0.55
CA LEU A 52 -3.41 -5.72 1.89
C LEU A 52 -3.15 -6.82 2.91
N LEU A 53 -2.30 -6.49 3.89
CA LEU A 53 -1.89 -7.34 5.00
C LEU A 53 -2.69 -6.95 6.25
N LEU A 54 -3.55 -7.85 6.72
CA LEU A 54 -4.26 -7.70 7.98
C LEU A 54 -3.57 -8.55 9.05
N LYS A 55 -3.22 -7.93 10.16
CA LYS A 55 -2.74 -8.61 11.38
C LYS A 55 -3.46 -8.02 12.58
N SER A 56 -3.80 -8.86 13.55
CA SER A 56 -4.58 -8.40 14.70
C SER A 56 -4.27 -9.20 15.94
N ASP A 57 -4.20 -8.50 17.07
CA ASP A 57 -4.03 -9.12 18.39
C ASP A 57 -5.27 -9.92 18.81
N LYS A 58 -6.43 -9.61 18.22
CA LYS A 58 -7.68 -10.35 18.43
C LYS A 58 -8.15 -11.02 17.14
N LYS A 59 -9.11 -11.92 17.25
CA LYS A 59 -9.64 -12.65 16.09
C LYS A 59 -10.35 -11.71 15.11
N ILE A 60 -9.93 -11.79 13.85
CA ILE A 60 -10.62 -11.25 12.69
C ILE A 60 -11.66 -12.28 12.26
N ASN A 61 -12.93 -11.91 12.36
CA ASN A 61 -14.04 -12.78 11.97
C ASN A 61 -14.25 -12.71 10.46
N TYR A 62 -14.27 -11.51 9.91
CA TYR A 62 -14.52 -11.26 8.50
C TYR A 62 -13.91 -9.94 8.04
N VAL A 63 -13.79 -9.79 6.73
CA VAL A 63 -13.45 -8.54 6.05
C VAL A 63 -14.30 -8.40 4.79
N TYR A 64 -14.75 -7.19 4.50
CA TYR A 64 -15.31 -6.86 3.19
C TYR A 64 -14.89 -5.47 2.72
N SER A 65 -14.96 -5.23 1.42
CA SER A 65 -14.82 -3.91 0.82
C SER A 65 -16.14 -3.41 0.26
N ILE A 66 -16.32 -2.09 0.19
CA ILE A 66 -17.40 -1.44 -0.56
C ILE A 66 -16.77 -0.40 -1.47
N ASN A 67 -17.00 -0.51 -2.78
CA ASN A 67 -16.53 0.44 -3.77
C ASN A 67 -17.53 1.60 -3.99
N LYS A 68 -17.23 2.53 -4.89
CA LYS A 68 -18.11 3.67 -5.21
C LYS A 68 -19.51 3.28 -5.72
N ASP A 69 -19.62 2.10 -6.35
CA ASP A 69 -20.86 1.57 -6.92
C ASP A 69 -21.61 0.68 -5.91
N SER A 70 -21.24 0.76 -4.62
CA SER A 70 -21.77 -0.06 -3.52
C SER A 70 -21.60 -1.57 -3.71
N LYS A 71 -20.68 -2.00 -4.58
CA LYS A 71 -20.36 -3.42 -4.79
C LYS A 71 -19.36 -3.89 -3.75
N ARG A 72 -19.54 -5.14 -3.30
CA ARG A 72 -18.58 -5.85 -2.47
C ARG A 72 -17.70 -6.73 -3.33
N GLU A 73 -16.50 -6.27 -3.62
CA GLU A 73 -15.52 -7.02 -4.41
C GLU A 73 -14.65 -7.93 -3.54
N VAL A 74 -14.52 -7.60 -2.25
CA VAL A 74 -13.98 -8.49 -1.22
C VAL A 74 -15.08 -8.85 -0.23
N TYR A 75 -15.22 -10.13 0.08
CA TYR A 75 -15.98 -10.59 1.24
C TYR A 75 -15.48 -11.96 1.72
N ASN A 76 -14.64 -11.96 2.76
CA ASN A 76 -13.98 -13.15 3.26
C ASN A 76 -14.33 -13.39 4.73
N PHE A 77 -14.60 -14.65 5.07
CA PHE A 77 -14.63 -15.14 6.46
C PHE A 77 -13.24 -15.71 6.78
N ILE A 78 -12.62 -15.20 7.85
CA ILE A 78 -11.21 -15.49 8.16
C ILE A 78 -11.11 -16.37 9.40
N ASN A 79 -11.80 -15.99 10.49
CA ASN A 79 -11.72 -16.66 11.78
C ASN A 79 -10.28 -16.87 12.30
N GLY A 80 -9.42 -15.86 12.11
CA GLY A 80 -7.98 -15.93 12.42
C GLY A 80 -7.39 -14.57 12.78
N ASN A 81 -6.08 -14.51 13.06
CA ASN A 81 -5.40 -13.28 13.48
C ASN A 81 -4.64 -12.58 12.35
N CYS A 82 -4.39 -13.27 11.24
CA CYS A 82 -3.69 -12.75 10.07
C CYS A 82 -4.47 -13.12 8.81
N HIS A 83 -4.49 -12.22 7.83
CA HIS A 83 -5.08 -12.49 6.51
C HIS A 83 -4.50 -11.58 5.45
N GLU A 84 -4.30 -12.11 4.25
CA GLU A 84 -3.80 -11.35 3.10
C GLU A 84 -4.89 -11.23 2.04
N ILE A 85 -4.99 -10.05 1.43
CA ILE A 85 -6.01 -9.73 0.43
C ILE A 85 -5.30 -9.18 -0.80
N PRO A 86 -5.19 -9.97 -1.88
CA PRO A 86 -4.73 -9.45 -3.16
C PRO A 86 -5.67 -8.35 -3.65
N LEU A 87 -5.11 -7.19 -4.00
CA LEU A 87 -5.86 -6.04 -4.48
C LEU A 87 -5.96 -5.99 -6.02
N THR A 88 -5.26 -6.89 -6.70
CA THR A 88 -5.10 -6.93 -8.16
C THR A 88 -6.40 -7.06 -8.96
N HIS A 89 -7.42 -7.68 -8.37
CA HIS A 89 -8.72 -7.90 -9.00
C HIS A 89 -9.73 -6.77 -8.73
N LEU A 90 -9.38 -5.82 -7.85
CA LEU A 90 -10.28 -4.75 -7.47
C LEU A 90 -10.41 -3.70 -8.57
N THR A 91 -11.58 -3.08 -8.65
CA THR A 91 -11.81 -1.93 -9.51
C THR A 91 -10.97 -0.75 -9.05
N GLU A 92 -10.60 0.12 -10.00
CA GLU A 92 -9.84 1.32 -9.68
C GLU A 92 -10.66 2.28 -8.81
N GLY A 93 -9.99 2.98 -7.90
CA GLY A 93 -10.57 4.02 -7.07
C GLY A 93 -10.74 3.61 -5.61
N LYS A 94 -11.70 4.24 -4.94
CA LYS A 94 -11.87 4.15 -3.49
C LYS A 94 -12.61 2.87 -3.08
N HIS A 95 -11.99 2.11 -2.19
CA HIS A 95 -12.58 0.97 -1.49
C HIS A 95 -12.62 1.23 0.01
N THR A 96 -13.81 1.20 0.60
CA THR A 96 -13.96 1.26 2.06
C THR A 96 -13.91 -0.15 2.60
N PHE A 97 -12.85 -0.48 3.33
CA PHE A 97 -12.69 -1.78 3.98
C PHE A 97 -13.33 -1.76 5.37
N VAL A 98 -14.04 -2.83 5.69
CA VAL A 98 -14.63 -3.07 7.00
C VAL A 98 -14.13 -4.41 7.52
N VAL A 99 -13.43 -4.38 8.64
CA VAL A 99 -12.92 -5.56 9.32
C VAL A 99 -13.73 -5.78 10.60
N GLY A 100 -14.37 -6.94 10.69
CA GLY A 100 -15.02 -7.40 11.92
C GLY A 100 -13.99 -8.07 12.83
N GLN A 101 -13.59 -7.41 13.91
CA GLN A 101 -12.63 -7.91 14.88
C GLN A 101 -13.28 -7.98 16.26
N SER A 102 -13.51 -9.17 16.82
CA SER A 102 -14.04 -9.41 18.19
C SER A 102 -14.90 -8.27 18.78
N SER A 103 -16.15 -8.15 18.30
CA SER A 103 -17.16 -7.12 18.68
C SER A 103 -16.92 -5.69 18.18
N LEU A 104 -15.83 -5.42 17.45
CA LEU A 104 -15.57 -4.15 16.77
C LEU A 104 -15.75 -4.28 15.26
N LYS A 105 -16.21 -3.18 14.65
CA LYS A 105 -16.15 -2.97 13.20
C LYS A 105 -15.16 -1.84 12.96
N ILE A 106 -14.02 -2.17 12.36
CA ILE A 106 -12.95 -1.21 12.09
C ILE A 106 -12.99 -0.89 10.60
N VAL A 107 -13.00 0.41 10.30
CA VAL A 107 -13.19 0.92 8.93
C VAL A 107 -11.97 1.73 8.52
N PHE A 108 -11.45 1.46 7.32
CA PHE A 108 -10.37 2.25 6.71
C PHE A 108 -10.54 2.25 5.19
N VAL A 109 -9.79 3.11 4.50
CA VAL A 109 -9.91 3.24 3.05
C VAL A 109 -8.64 2.74 2.38
N VAL A 110 -8.81 1.98 1.30
CA VAL A 110 -7.75 1.64 0.36
C VAL A 110 -8.14 2.22 -1.00
N ARG A 111 -7.24 2.97 -1.63
CA ARG A 111 -7.43 3.50 -2.99
C ARG A 111 -6.56 2.70 -3.95
N ILE A 112 -7.21 2.06 -4.90
CA ILE A 112 -6.55 1.34 -5.98
C ILE A 112 -6.19 2.37 -7.06
N ASN A 113 -4.90 2.51 -7.32
CA ASN A 113 -4.36 3.39 -8.34
C ASN A 113 -3.92 2.48 -9.49
N LYS A 114 -4.75 2.27 -10.52
CA LYS A 114 -4.31 1.43 -11.65
C LYS A 114 -3.33 2.22 -12.50
N ASN A 115 -2.07 2.20 -12.11
CA ASN A 115 -0.99 2.44 -13.04
C ASN A 115 0.14 1.47 -12.74
N THR A 116 0.23 0.43 -13.57
CA THR A 116 1.43 -0.37 -13.71
C THR A 116 1.81 -0.25 -15.17
N GLU A 117 3.02 0.23 -15.46
CA GLU A 117 3.67 0.14 -16.78
C GLU A 117 3.88 -1.33 -17.26
N ILE A 118 3.03 -2.26 -16.82
CA ILE A 118 3.02 -3.69 -17.14
C ILE A 118 2.02 -3.97 -18.29
N SER A 119 1.07 -3.08 -18.57
CA SER A 119 0.19 -3.23 -19.75
C SER A 119 0.92 -3.01 -21.08
N SER A 120 2.02 -2.25 -21.12
CA SER A 120 2.82 -2.02 -22.34
C SER A 120 3.83 -3.15 -22.62
N THR A 121 4.33 -3.85 -21.59
CA THR A 121 5.28 -4.97 -21.77
C THR A 121 4.57 -6.25 -22.22
N LEU A 122 3.34 -6.49 -21.75
CA LEU A 122 2.53 -7.65 -22.16
C LEU A 122 1.95 -7.51 -23.58
N THR A 123 1.89 -6.29 -24.13
CA THR A 123 1.56 -6.06 -25.54
C THR A 123 2.78 -6.14 -26.45
N ALA A 124 3.98 -5.84 -25.97
CA ALA A 124 5.22 -5.99 -26.74
C ALA A 124 5.62 -7.46 -26.97
N SER A 125 5.38 -8.36 -26.00
CA SER A 125 5.71 -9.79 -26.12
C SER A 125 4.71 -10.60 -26.96
N LYS A 126 3.57 -10.03 -27.36
CA LYS A 126 2.54 -10.74 -28.13
C LYS A 126 2.61 -10.47 -29.64
N ASN A 127 3.54 -9.60 -30.06
CA ASN A 127 3.76 -9.19 -31.45
C ASN A 127 5.20 -9.49 -31.93
N GLN A 128 5.87 -10.47 -31.32
CA GLN A 128 7.09 -11.10 -31.86
C GLN A 128 6.85 -12.57 -32.11
#